data_AF-A0A9D8KAK6-F1
#
_entry.id   AF-A0A9D8KAK6-F1
#
_cell.length_a   1.000
_cell.length_b   1.000
_cell.length_c   1.000
_cell.angle_alpha   90.00
_cell.angle_beta   90.00
_cell.angle_gamma   90.00
#
_symmetry.space_group_name_H-M   'P 1'
#
loop_
_entity.id
_entity.type
_entity.pdbx_description
1 polymer ?
#
loop_
_entity_poly.entity_id
_entity_poly.type
_entity_poly.pdbx_seq_one_letter_code
_entity_poly.pdbx_strand_id
1 'polypeptide(L)'
;MVMLTPATVALGLGGADMLLGGVSSLLGGAAARQEYAAQRAFQTANTRFAQWQAGFSQRFANANAQYNYWQETVNWNQQVAYSKSLRNFETLKAVEQARVVAETRANAAAAFVGDSAAISEAAAEASMAEAVAFHQFQLASLQARGRALANEQEGKSAERMINDFARQVGDYQAIMEINQRLRGRQYSRQQAAAVAEYLNRYNSQQFYAEQPSMEPVAPFAPLPALLEAPPPTMTGAGPSGLASGLRLGSAVLSGVQTGLGAYKGLAIK
;
A
#
# COMPACT_ATOMS: atom_id res chain seq x y z
N MET A 1 -77.76 -88.69 28.05
CA MET A 1 -77.05 -89.15 26.84
C MET A 1 -77.56 -88.32 25.67
N VAL A 2 -76.82 -87.27 25.30
CA VAL A 2 -77.02 -86.47 24.09
C VAL A 2 -75.64 -86.42 23.44
N MET A 3 -75.48 -87.17 22.35
CA MET A 3 -74.27 -87.15 21.54
C MET A 3 -74.27 -85.86 20.71
N LEU A 4 -73.33 -84.96 21.00
CA LEU A 4 -72.98 -83.85 20.13
C LEU A 4 -71.82 -84.29 19.23
N THR A 5 -72.12 -84.47 17.95
CA THR A 5 -71.15 -84.78 16.90
C THR A 5 -70.19 -83.60 16.62
N PRO A 6 -68.89 -83.83 16.39
CA PRO A 6 -67.86 -82.78 16.28
C PRO A 6 -67.76 -82.08 14.91
N ALA A 7 -68.78 -82.14 14.05
CA ALA A 7 -68.68 -81.65 12.66
C ALA A 7 -69.10 -80.17 12.45
N THR A 8 -69.66 -79.48 13.44
CA THR A 8 -70.24 -78.13 13.27
C THR A 8 -69.39 -76.97 13.82
N VAL A 9 -68.27 -77.24 14.49
CA VAL A 9 -67.43 -76.18 15.10
C VAL A 9 -66.32 -75.66 14.15
N ALA A 10 -66.02 -76.37 13.07
CA ALA A 10 -64.89 -76.03 12.19
C ALA A 10 -65.16 -74.93 11.14
N LEU A 11 -66.43 -74.54 10.89
CA LEU A 11 -66.78 -73.51 9.89
C LEU A 11 -67.05 -72.12 10.49
N GLY A 12 -67.16 -72.00 11.83
CA GLY A 12 -67.42 -70.72 12.50
C GLY A 12 -66.17 -69.90 12.84
N LEU A 13 -64.98 -70.52 12.87
CA LEU A 13 -63.73 -69.86 13.31
C LEU A 13 -62.94 -69.20 12.16
N GLY A 14 -63.14 -69.61 10.91
CA GLY A 14 -62.44 -68.99 9.77
C GLY A 14 -62.97 -67.61 9.36
N GLY A 15 -64.26 -67.31 9.64
CA GLY A 15 -64.88 -66.04 9.28
C GLY A 15 -64.60 -64.89 10.26
N ALA A 16 -64.33 -65.20 11.53
CA ALA A 16 -64.06 -64.21 12.56
C ALA A 16 -62.66 -63.55 12.39
N ASP A 17 -61.66 -64.32 11.96
CA ASP A 17 -60.30 -63.79 11.69
C ASP A 17 -60.25 -62.85 10.47
N MET A 18 -61.08 -63.08 9.45
CA MET A 18 -61.17 -62.17 8.30
C MET A 18 -61.83 -60.83 8.66
N LEU A 19 -62.83 -60.85 9.55
CA LEU A 19 -63.55 -59.65 9.99
C LEU A 19 -62.69 -58.80 10.96
N LEU A 20 -61.95 -59.44 11.87
CA LEU A 20 -60.99 -58.77 12.76
C LEU A 20 -59.74 -58.29 12.02
N GLY A 21 -59.25 -59.03 11.01
CA GLY A 21 -58.17 -58.60 10.12
C GLY A 21 -58.54 -57.40 9.24
N GLY A 22 -59.79 -57.34 8.76
CA GLY A 22 -60.31 -56.21 7.98
C GLY A 22 -60.42 -54.91 8.79
N VAL A 23 -60.96 -54.98 10.02
CA VAL A 23 -61.14 -53.80 10.89
C VAL A 23 -59.80 -53.28 11.43
N SER A 24 -58.86 -54.16 11.77
CA SER A 24 -57.50 -53.75 12.18
C SER A 24 -56.72 -53.07 11.04
N SER A 25 -56.92 -53.49 9.79
CA SER A 25 -56.33 -52.83 8.62
C SER A 25 -56.92 -51.43 8.34
N LEU A 26 -58.21 -51.23 8.63
CA LEU A 26 -58.92 -49.96 8.45
C LEU A 26 -58.53 -48.95 9.55
N LEU A 27 -58.43 -49.40 10.81
CA LEU A 27 -57.95 -48.59 11.93
C LEU A 27 -56.46 -48.24 11.81
N GLY A 28 -55.63 -49.16 11.30
CA GLY A 28 -54.21 -48.90 11.02
C GLY A 28 -53.99 -47.82 9.96
N GLY A 29 -54.88 -47.70 8.97
CA GLY A 29 -54.83 -46.65 7.95
C GLY A 29 -55.14 -45.25 8.48
N ALA A 30 -56.02 -45.12 9.48
CA ALA A 30 -56.31 -43.85 10.14
C ALA A 30 -55.15 -43.40 11.05
N ALA A 31 -54.59 -44.33 11.83
CA ALA A 31 -53.41 -44.07 12.66
C ALA A 31 -52.18 -43.67 11.81
N ALA A 32 -51.94 -44.36 10.69
CA ALA A 32 -50.84 -44.05 9.77
C ALA A 32 -50.99 -42.64 9.12
N ARG A 33 -52.22 -42.18 8.85
CA ARG A 33 -52.46 -40.82 8.35
C ARG A 33 -52.20 -39.77 9.43
N GLN A 34 -52.55 -40.05 10.68
CA GLN A 34 -52.29 -39.17 11.81
C GLN A 34 -50.79 -39.07 12.11
N GLU A 35 -50.07 -40.19 12.07
CA GLU A 35 -48.60 -40.23 12.18
C GLU A 35 -47.93 -39.46 11.04
N TYR A 36 -48.38 -39.63 9.80
CA TYR A 36 -47.86 -38.87 8.66
C TYR A 36 -48.13 -37.35 8.80
N ALA A 37 -49.32 -36.96 9.25
CA ALA A 37 -49.65 -35.56 9.50
C ALA A 37 -48.80 -34.96 10.63
N ALA A 38 -48.58 -35.71 11.73
CA ALA A 38 -47.70 -35.31 12.83
C ALA A 38 -46.24 -35.21 12.38
N GLN A 39 -45.75 -36.17 11.59
CA GLN A 39 -44.40 -36.13 11.00
C GLN A 39 -44.23 -34.93 10.07
N ARG A 40 -45.21 -34.64 9.21
CA ARG A 40 -45.18 -33.48 8.31
C ARG A 40 -45.23 -32.16 9.08
N ALA A 41 -46.04 -32.08 10.14
CA ALA A 41 -46.11 -30.91 11.02
C ALA A 41 -44.78 -30.70 11.76
N PHE A 42 -44.19 -31.77 12.31
CA PHE A 42 -42.89 -31.74 12.97
C PHE A 42 -41.77 -31.32 12.01
N GLN A 43 -41.74 -31.87 10.79
CA GLN A 43 -40.76 -31.46 9.79
C GLN A 43 -40.93 -30.00 9.37
N THR A 44 -42.15 -29.53 9.16
CA THR A 44 -42.41 -28.12 8.83
C THR A 44 -41.96 -27.20 9.96
N ALA A 45 -42.23 -27.58 11.22
CA ALA A 45 -41.75 -26.85 12.39
C ALA A 45 -40.21 -26.85 12.47
N ASN A 46 -39.57 -27.99 12.21
CA ASN A 46 -38.11 -28.11 12.22
C ASN A 46 -37.45 -27.31 11.09
N THR A 47 -38.02 -27.30 9.88
CA THR A 47 -37.55 -26.46 8.76
C THR A 47 -37.70 -24.97 9.08
N ARG A 48 -38.82 -24.55 9.68
CA ARG A 48 -39.03 -23.16 10.11
C ARG A 48 -38.05 -22.77 11.22
N PHE A 49 -37.81 -23.65 12.18
CA PHE A 49 -36.83 -23.41 13.25
C PHE A 49 -35.41 -23.31 12.71
N ALA A 50 -35.01 -24.22 11.80
CA ALA A 50 -33.72 -24.17 11.14
C ALA A 50 -33.54 -22.87 10.31
N GLN A 51 -34.57 -22.45 9.56
CA GLN A 51 -34.55 -21.17 8.83
C GLN A 51 -34.46 -19.96 9.78
N TRP A 52 -35.19 -20.00 10.89
CA TRP A 52 -35.12 -18.93 11.90
C TRP A 52 -33.74 -18.87 12.56
N GLN A 53 -33.18 -20.02 12.97
CA GLN A 53 -31.86 -20.12 13.55
C GLN A 53 -30.77 -19.68 12.57
N ALA A 54 -30.84 -20.10 11.31
CA ALA A 54 -29.94 -19.67 10.25
C ALA A 54 -30.04 -18.16 10.01
N GLY A 55 -31.25 -17.60 9.93
CA GLY A 55 -31.47 -16.17 9.80
C GLY A 55 -30.96 -15.37 11.00
N PHE A 56 -31.06 -15.91 12.21
CA PHE A 56 -30.49 -15.31 13.41
C PHE A 56 -28.96 -15.33 13.35
N SER A 57 -28.34 -16.49 13.11
CA SER A 57 -26.88 -16.62 12.94
C SER A 57 -26.33 -15.65 11.89
N GLN A 58 -27.00 -15.54 10.74
CA GLN A 58 -26.65 -14.61 9.67
C GLN A 58 -26.71 -13.15 10.11
N ARG A 59 -27.75 -12.75 10.86
CA ARG A 59 -27.86 -11.39 11.41
C ARG A 59 -26.74 -11.09 12.40
N PHE A 60 -26.38 -12.05 13.26
CA PHE A 60 -25.24 -11.90 14.19
C PHE A 60 -23.91 -11.81 13.44
N ALA A 61 -23.68 -12.67 12.45
CA ALA A 61 -22.48 -12.63 11.62
C ALA A 61 -22.35 -11.28 10.87
N ASN A 62 -23.44 -10.81 10.25
CA ASN A 62 -23.47 -9.52 9.57
C ASN A 62 -23.26 -8.34 10.54
N ALA A 63 -23.90 -8.37 11.71
CA ALA A 63 -23.74 -7.32 12.72
C ALA A 63 -22.32 -7.27 13.28
N ASN A 64 -21.71 -8.42 13.57
CA ASN A 64 -20.31 -8.51 14.00
C ASN A 64 -19.36 -8.03 12.90
N ALA A 65 -19.58 -8.40 11.64
CA ALA A 65 -18.77 -7.94 10.52
C ALA A 65 -18.88 -6.41 10.31
N GLN A 66 -20.09 -5.84 10.45
CA GLN A 66 -20.28 -4.38 10.43
C GLN A 66 -19.58 -3.69 11.60
N TYR A 67 -19.67 -4.24 12.81
CA TYR A 67 -19.01 -3.68 13.98
C TYR A 67 -17.49 -3.66 13.82
N ASN A 68 -16.90 -4.77 13.36
CA ASN A 68 -15.46 -4.86 13.07
C ASN A 68 -15.05 -3.84 12.00
N TYR A 69 -15.83 -3.70 10.92
CA TYR A 69 -15.58 -2.70 9.88
C TYR A 69 -15.58 -1.26 10.44
N TRP A 70 -16.53 -0.91 11.31
CA TRP A 70 -16.56 0.41 11.94
C TRP A 70 -15.36 0.65 12.86
N GLN A 71 -14.96 -0.35 13.65
CA GLN A 71 -13.75 -0.26 14.47
C GLN A 71 -12.50 -0.05 13.61
N GLU A 72 -12.33 -0.84 12.55
CA GLU A 72 -11.24 -0.70 11.60
C GLU A 72 -11.27 0.67 10.91
N THR A 73 -12.45 1.19 10.57
CA THR A 73 -12.62 2.52 9.97
C THR A 73 -12.19 3.64 10.93
N VAL A 74 -12.51 3.54 12.22
CA VAL A 74 -12.06 4.52 13.22
C VAL A 74 -10.53 4.46 13.35
N ASN A 75 -9.95 3.27 13.44
CA ASN A 75 -8.50 3.10 13.51
C ASN A 75 -7.80 3.62 12.24
N TRP A 76 -8.35 3.35 11.06
CA TRP A 76 -7.86 3.87 9.79
C TRP A 76 -7.86 5.39 9.76
N ASN A 77 -8.94 6.04 10.18
CA ASN A 77 -9.01 7.51 10.23
C ASN A 77 -7.94 8.11 11.16
N GLN A 78 -7.67 7.48 12.31
CA GLN A 78 -6.60 7.90 13.21
C GLN A 78 -5.22 7.76 12.56
N GLN A 79 -4.98 6.64 11.88
CA GLN A 79 -3.72 6.41 11.16
C GLN A 79 -3.53 7.39 9.98
N VAL A 80 -4.60 7.71 9.24
CA VAL A 80 -4.58 8.71 8.16
C VAL A 80 -4.30 10.11 8.71
N ALA A 81 -4.90 10.48 9.84
CA ALA A 81 -4.63 11.76 10.47
C ALA A 81 -3.15 11.87 10.89
N TYR A 82 -2.59 10.79 11.43
CA TYR A 82 -1.17 10.71 11.78
C TYR A 82 -0.25 10.75 10.56
N SER A 83 -0.56 10.02 9.48
CA SER A 83 0.27 10.06 8.26
C SER A 83 0.25 11.44 7.60
N LYS A 84 -0.90 12.13 7.63
CA LYS A 84 -1.01 13.53 7.16
C LYS A 84 -0.20 14.50 8.01
N SER A 85 -0.21 14.36 9.34
CA SER A 85 0.59 15.23 10.21
C SER A 85 2.10 15.00 10.01
N LEU A 86 2.51 13.74 9.81
CA LEU A 86 3.88 13.40 9.46
C LEU A 86 4.30 14.02 8.13
N ARG A 87 3.45 13.93 7.09
CA ARG A 87 3.71 14.54 5.79
C ARG A 87 3.87 16.06 5.88
N ASN A 88 2.98 16.74 6.61
CA ASN A 88 3.08 18.18 6.82
C ASN A 88 4.39 18.56 7.53
N PHE A 89 4.81 17.78 8.52
CA PHE A 89 6.07 17.99 9.23
C PHE A 89 7.29 17.82 8.32
N GLU A 90 7.29 16.78 7.48
CA GLU A 90 8.33 16.55 6.48
C GLU A 90 8.39 17.67 5.43
N THR A 91 7.23 18.16 4.97
CA THR A 91 7.18 19.34 4.07
C THR A 91 7.71 20.60 4.74
N LEU A 92 7.41 20.84 6.02
CA LEU A 92 7.96 21.99 6.76
C LEU A 92 9.49 21.92 6.88
N LYS A 93 10.04 20.73 7.16
CA LYS A 93 11.50 20.52 7.14
C LYS A 93 12.09 20.78 5.76
N ALA A 94 11.44 20.30 4.69
CA ALA A 94 11.90 20.51 3.33
C ALA A 94 11.95 22.01 2.99
N VAL A 95 10.93 22.78 3.40
CA VAL A 95 10.89 24.23 3.23
C VAL A 95 12.01 24.92 4.01
N GLU A 96 12.23 24.55 5.27
CA GLU A 96 13.29 25.15 6.09
C GLU A 96 14.68 24.85 5.54
N GLN A 97 14.94 23.61 5.11
CA GLN A 97 16.19 23.26 4.45
C GLN A 97 16.37 24.06 3.15
N ALA A 98 15.31 24.19 2.33
CA ALA A 98 15.36 24.98 1.10
C ALA A 98 15.67 26.46 1.39
N ARG A 99 15.16 27.01 2.49
CA ARG A 99 15.48 28.36 2.94
C ARG A 99 16.96 28.50 3.31
N VAL A 100 17.51 27.58 4.11
CA VAL A 100 18.93 27.58 4.46
C VAL A 100 19.83 27.45 3.21
N VAL A 101 19.46 26.59 2.27
CA VAL A 101 20.11 26.45 0.95
C VAL A 101 20.06 27.79 0.19
N ALA A 102 18.91 28.45 0.13
CA ALA A 102 18.78 29.74 -0.53
C ALA A 102 19.63 30.84 0.13
N GLU A 103 19.61 30.94 1.46
CA GLU A 103 20.40 31.90 2.24
C GLU A 103 21.90 31.64 2.07
N THR A 104 22.35 30.38 2.12
CA THR A 104 23.76 30.02 1.89
C THR A 104 24.21 30.32 0.47
N ARG A 105 23.37 30.12 -0.56
CA ARG A 105 23.66 30.55 -1.95
C ARG A 105 23.77 32.06 -2.08
N ALA A 106 22.84 32.80 -1.47
CA ALA A 106 22.86 34.25 -1.47
C ALA A 106 24.14 34.78 -0.80
N ASN A 107 24.52 34.21 0.35
CA ASN A 107 25.75 34.55 1.05
C ASN A 107 27.00 34.19 0.24
N ALA A 108 27.03 33.04 -0.42
CA ALA A 108 28.14 32.66 -1.30
C ALA A 108 28.27 33.62 -2.50
N ALA A 109 27.14 34.05 -3.08
CA ALA A 109 27.16 35.03 -4.16
C ALA A 109 27.63 36.41 -3.69
N ALA A 110 27.16 36.88 -2.53
CA ALA A 110 27.59 38.14 -1.95
C ALA A 110 29.10 38.13 -1.63
N ALA A 111 29.61 37.02 -1.06
CA ALA A 111 31.03 36.83 -0.82
C ALA A 111 31.84 36.87 -2.14
N PHE A 112 31.40 36.14 -3.16
CA PHE A 112 32.05 36.15 -4.48
C PHE A 112 32.13 37.55 -5.10
N VAL A 113 31.06 38.34 -5.01
CA VAL A 113 31.04 39.73 -5.50
C VAL A 113 32.05 40.59 -4.72
N GLY A 114 32.07 40.47 -3.39
CA GLY A 114 33.04 41.18 -2.54
C GLY A 114 34.49 40.80 -2.85
N ASP A 115 34.77 39.51 -2.93
CA ASP A 115 36.11 38.99 -3.25
C ASP A 115 36.56 39.41 -4.65
N SER A 116 35.64 39.38 -5.63
CA SER A 116 35.92 39.83 -7.00
C SER A 116 36.24 41.32 -7.07
N ALA A 117 35.51 42.15 -6.31
CA ALA A 117 35.78 43.58 -6.20
C ALA A 117 37.17 43.82 -5.57
N ALA A 118 37.47 43.17 -4.46
CA ALA A 118 38.77 43.28 -3.79
C ALA A 118 39.95 42.83 -4.67
N ILE A 119 39.78 41.74 -5.44
CA ILE A 119 40.81 41.29 -6.41
C ILE A 119 41.02 42.34 -7.51
N SER A 120 39.95 42.98 -7.99
CA SER A 120 40.03 44.04 -9.00
C SER A 120 40.68 45.32 -8.48
N GLU A 121 40.35 45.73 -7.25
CA GLU A 121 40.96 46.88 -6.58
C GLU A 121 42.44 46.65 -6.33
N ALA A 122 42.82 45.47 -5.82
CA ALA A 122 44.22 45.11 -5.60
C ALA A 122 45.03 45.11 -6.92
N ALA A 123 44.43 44.65 -8.03
CA ALA A 123 45.07 44.72 -9.34
C ALA A 123 45.25 46.16 -9.83
N ALA A 124 44.27 47.04 -9.59
CA ALA A 124 44.35 48.45 -9.93
C ALA A 124 45.41 49.18 -9.09
N GLU A 125 45.43 48.98 -7.76
CA GLU A 125 46.46 49.55 -6.86
C GLU A 125 47.87 49.12 -7.27
N ALA A 126 48.07 47.83 -7.59
CA ALA A 126 49.35 47.32 -8.05
C ALA A 126 49.78 47.93 -9.40
N SER A 127 48.84 48.28 -10.28
CA SER A 127 49.14 48.97 -11.54
C SER A 127 49.53 50.43 -11.32
N MET A 128 48.87 51.13 -10.38
CA MET A 128 49.20 52.51 -10.03
C MET A 128 50.56 52.61 -9.33
N ALA A 129 50.85 51.69 -8.41
CA ALA A 129 52.14 51.63 -7.72
C ALA A 129 53.31 51.48 -8.69
N GLU A 130 53.15 50.66 -9.74
CA GLU A 130 54.17 50.53 -10.78
C GLU A 130 54.31 51.77 -11.63
N ALA A 131 53.20 52.42 -12.02
CA ALA A 131 53.26 53.68 -12.77
C ALA A 131 54.00 54.77 -11.97
N VAL A 132 53.76 54.87 -10.66
CA VAL A 132 54.49 55.79 -9.77
C VAL A 132 55.98 55.42 -9.72
N ALA A 133 56.31 54.13 -9.56
CA ALA A 133 57.69 53.67 -9.55
C ALA A 133 58.41 53.98 -10.86
N PHE A 134 57.72 53.83 -12.00
CA PHE A 134 58.24 54.18 -13.31
C PHE A 134 58.52 55.67 -13.45
N HIS A 135 57.60 56.53 -12.99
CA HIS A 135 57.82 57.98 -12.98
C HIS A 135 58.99 58.39 -12.09
N GLN A 136 59.14 57.77 -10.91
CA GLN A 136 60.29 58.01 -10.03
C GLN A 136 61.60 57.57 -10.68
N PHE A 137 61.61 56.43 -11.37
CA PHE A 137 62.77 55.96 -12.13
C PHE A 137 63.13 56.94 -13.25
N GLN A 138 62.15 57.40 -14.04
CA GLN A 138 62.38 58.41 -15.08
C GLN A 138 62.98 59.70 -14.51
N LEU A 139 62.44 60.20 -13.40
CA LEU A 139 62.95 61.40 -12.72
C LEU A 139 64.39 61.23 -12.24
N ALA A 140 64.69 60.13 -11.54
CA ALA A 140 66.04 59.82 -11.09
C ALA A 140 67.03 59.73 -12.28
N SER A 141 66.57 59.15 -13.39
CA SER A 141 67.36 58.99 -14.60
C SER A 141 67.63 60.33 -15.31
N LEU A 142 66.66 61.26 -15.32
CA LEU A 142 66.82 62.63 -15.84
C LEU A 142 67.79 63.43 -14.97
N GLN A 143 67.70 63.30 -13.65
CA GLN A 143 68.64 63.94 -12.72
C GLN A 143 70.07 63.42 -12.94
N ALA A 144 70.25 62.12 -13.17
CA ALA A 144 71.56 61.53 -13.47
C ALA A 144 72.14 62.10 -14.77
N ARG A 145 71.31 62.21 -15.83
CA ARG A 145 71.70 62.85 -17.10
C ARG A 145 72.10 64.33 -16.93
N GLY A 146 71.34 65.08 -16.14
CA GLY A 146 71.65 66.49 -15.84
C GLY A 146 72.99 66.66 -15.13
N ARG A 147 73.33 65.75 -14.21
CA ARG A 147 74.64 65.74 -13.54
C ARG A 147 75.79 65.36 -14.49
N ALA A 148 75.55 64.47 -15.45
CA ALA A 148 76.55 64.07 -16.44
C ALA A 148 76.90 65.22 -17.40
N LEU A 149 75.90 65.97 -17.89
CA LEU A 149 76.10 67.15 -18.74
C LEU A 149 76.82 68.29 -18.00
N ALA A 150 76.56 68.46 -16.70
CA ALA A 150 77.24 69.48 -15.91
C ALA A 150 78.74 69.21 -15.66
N ASN A 151 79.20 67.96 -15.82
CA ASN A 151 80.59 67.53 -15.62
C ASN A 151 81.35 67.37 -16.96
N GLU A 152 81.15 68.29 -17.91
CA GLU A 152 81.58 68.31 -19.32
C GLU A 152 83.11 68.25 -19.61
N GLN A 153 83.91 67.60 -18.78
CA GLN A 153 85.30 67.24 -19.09
C GLN A 153 85.36 65.78 -19.55
N GLU A 154 85.84 65.56 -20.78
CA GLU A 154 86.14 64.27 -21.46
C GLU A 154 85.02 63.66 -22.33
N GLY A 155 84.99 64.05 -23.61
CA GLY A 155 84.07 63.60 -24.67
C GLY A 155 84.08 62.12 -25.09
N LYS A 156 84.44 61.19 -24.20
CA LYS A 156 84.26 59.73 -24.38
C LYS A 156 83.34 59.09 -23.32
N SER A 157 82.94 59.84 -22.30
CA SER A 157 82.10 59.37 -21.18
C SER A 157 80.60 59.50 -21.49
N ALA A 158 80.19 60.55 -22.22
CA ALA A 158 78.79 60.83 -22.54
C ALA A 158 78.14 59.75 -23.42
N GLU A 159 78.83 59.28 -24.48
CA GLU A 159 78.30 58.21 -25.34
C GLU A 159 78.17 56.86 -24.61
N ARG A 160 79.10 56.53 -23.70
CA ARG A 160 78.96 55.34 -22.85
C ARG A 160 77.80 55.46 -21.89
N MET A 161 77.60 56.62 -21.26
CA MET A 161 76.43 56.86 -20.41
C MET A 161 75.12 56.77 -21.20
N ILE A 162 75.06 57.27 -22.43
CA ILE A 162 73.87 57.19 -23.28
C ILE A 162 73.58 55.73 -23.66
N ASN A 163 74.60 54.94 -24.02
CA ASN A 163 74.44 53.51 -24.32
C ASN A 163 74.07 52.68 -23.08
N ASP A 164 74.73 52.91 -21.94
CA ASP A 164 74.42 52.23 -20.68
C ASP A 164 73.01 52.57 -20.20
N PHE A 165 72.56 53.82 -20.38
CA PHE A 165 71.19 54.23 -20.13
C PHE A 165 70.20 53.53 -21.06
N ALA A 166 70.47 53.51 -22.37
CA ALA A 166 69.59 52.86 -23.34
C ALA A 166 69.42 51.36 -23.00
N ARG A 167 70.50 50.73 -22.55
CA ARG A 167 70.49 49.36 -22.05
C ARG A 167 69.69 49.22 -20.75
N GLN A 168 69.91 50.08 -19.75
CA GLN A 168 69.14 50.07 -18.51
C GLN A 168 67.64 50.30 -18.73
N VAL A 169 67.26 51.20 -19.64
CA VAL A 169 65.85 51.42 -19.99
C VAL A 169 65.26 50.21 -20.70
N GLY A 170 66.01 49.57 -21.60
CA GLY A 170 65.59 48.33 -22.25
C GLY A 170 65.39 47.19 -21.25
N ASP A 171 66.35 46.98 -20.33
CA ASP A 171 66.26 45.98 -19.26
C ASP A 171 65.08 46.27 -18.32
N TYR A 172 64.83 47.54 -17.98
CA TYR A 172 63.70 47.95 -17.15
C TYR A 172 62.36 47.71 -17.86
N GLN A 173 62.25 48.03 -19.15
CA GLN A 173 61.05 47.76 -19.96
C GLN A 173 60.78 46.25 -20.04
N ALA A 174 61.81 45.43 -20.23
CA ALA A 174 61.67 43.98 -20.24
C ALA A 174 61.19 43.45 -18.87
N ILE A 175 61.72 43.97 -17.76
CA ILE A 175 61.27 43.62 -16.41
C ILE A 175 59.81 44.03 -16.19
N MET A 176 59.41 45.24 -16.62
CA MET A 176 58.01 45.68 -16.54
C MET A 176 57.08 44.73 -17.31
N GLU A 177 57.45 44.34 -18.54
CA GLU A 177 56.65 43.42 -19.35
C GLU A 177 56.52 42.04 -18.67
N ILE A 178 57.61 41.52 -18.10
CA ILE A 178 57.60 40.26 -17.34
C ILE A 178 56.69 40.39 -16.11
N ASN A 179 56.77 41.50 -15.37
CA ASN A 179 55.94 41.76 -14.19
C ASN A 179 54.46 41.92 -14.55
N GLN A 180 54.13 42.56 -15.67
CA GLN A 180 52.76 42.64 -16.18
C GLN A 180 52.23 41.25 -16.53
N ARG A 181 53.00 40.41 -17.23
CA ARG A 181 52.62 39.02 -17.54
C ARG A 181 52.47 38.15 -16.29
N LEU A 182 53.30 38.34 -15.26
CA LEU A 182 53.18 37.62 -13.99
C LEU A 182 51.92 38.04 -13.24
N ARG A 183 51.64 39.35 -13.14
CA ARG A 183 50.42 39.87 -12.51
C ARG A 183 49.15 39.43 -13.23
N GLY A 184 49.12 39.48 -14.56
CA GLY A 184 47.98 38.98 -15.34
C GLY A 184 47.68 37.50 -15.06
N ARG A 185 48.73 36.67 -14.92
CA ARG A 185 48.58 35.27 -14.52
C ARG A 185 48.11 35.11 -13.07
N GLN A 186 48.64 35.92 -12.14
CA GLN A 186 48.22 35.90 -10.73
C GLN A 186 46.74 36.31 -10.59
N TYR A 187 46.33 37.40 -11.22
CA TYR A 187 44.95 37.87 -11.27
C TYR A 187 44.00 36.80 -11.81
N SER A 188 44.34 36.21 -12.96
CA SER A 188 43.52 35.13 -13.55
C SER A 188 43.41 33.91 -12.63
N ARG A 189 44.49 33.53 -11.93
CA ARG A 189 44.46 32.43 -10.95
C ARG A 189 43.62 32.77 -9.72
N GLN A 190 43.71 33.99 -9.22
CA GLN A 190 42.90 34.46 -8.08
C GLN A 190 41.42 34.49 -8.44
N GLN A 191 41.06 34.99 -9.62
CA GLN A 191 39.69 34.93 -10.12
C GLN A 191 39.19 33.49 -10.26
N ALA A 192 39.99 32.59 -10.84
CA ALA A 192 39.62 31.19 -10.99
C ALA A 192 39.43 30.51 -9.62
N ALA A 193 40.26 30.84 -8.63
CA ALA A 193 40.13 30.33 -7.26
C ALA A 193 38.83 30.84 -6.59
N ALA A 194 38.52 32.14 -6.71
CA ALA A 194 37.29 32.72 -6.17
C ALA A 194 36.03 32.09 -6.81
N VAL A 195 36.05 31.86 -8.13
CA VAL A 195 34.96 31.15 -8.83
C VAL A 195 34.86 29.70 -8.34
N ALA A 196 35.98 28.99 -8.21
CA ALA A 196 35.98 27.61 -7.74
C ALA A 196 35.44 27.49 -6.31
N GLU A 197 35.79 28.42 -5.43
CA GLU A 197 35.27 28.48 -4.07
C GLU A 197 33.76 28.78 -4.04
N TYR A 198 33.30 29.75 -4.85
CA TYR A 198 31.88 30.03 -5.03
C TYR A 198 31.11 28.77 -5.49
N LEU A 199 31.60 28.11 -6.54
CA LEU A 199 30.98 26.89 -7.07
C LEU A 199 30.98 25.75 -6.07
N ASN A 200 32.04 25.60 -5.27
CA ASN A 200 32.08 24.60 -4.21
C ASN A 200 31.02 24.88 -3.14
N ARG A 201 30.93 26.13 -2.64
CA ARG A 201 29.90 26.54 -1.67
C ARG A 201 28.48 26.43 -2.23
N TYR A 202 28.30 26.66 -3.53
CA TYR A 202 27.01 26.52 -4.21
C TYR A 202 26.58 25.06 -4.37
N ASN A 203 27.53 24.18 -4.74
CA ASN A 203 27.25 22.77 -5.06
C ASN A 203 27.30 21.82 -3.86
N SER A 204 28.01 22.17 -2.78
CA SER A 204 28.14 21.33 -1.57
C SER A 204 26.86 21.27 -0.71
N GLN A 205 25.77 21.87 -1.19
CA GLN A 205 24.52 21.96 -0.45
C GLN A 205 23.73 20.65 -0.57
N GLN A 206 23.42 20.05 0.57
CA GLN A 206 22.57 18.87 0.63
C GLN A 206 21.09 19.29 0.68
N PHE A 207 20.32 18.79 -0.27
CA PHE A 207 18.87 18.97 -0.29
C PHE A 207 18.21 17.99 0.67
N TYR A 208 17.10 18.42 1.27
CA TYR A 208 16.27 17.53 2.06
C TYR A 208 15.61 16.49 1.14
N ALA A 209 15.67 15.22 1.52
CA ALA A 209 14.93 14.14 0.89
C ALA A 209 13.82 13.68 1.84
N GLU A 210 12.57 13.87 1.43
CA GLU A 210 11.41 13.46 2.23
C GLU A 210 11.41 11.94 2.44
N GLN A 211 11.14 11.50 3.67
CA GLN A 211 11.02 10.07 3.95
C GLN A 211 9.69 9.52 3.39
N PRO A 212 9.71 8.34 2.74
CA PRO A 212 8.48 7.74 2.23
C PRO A 212 7.56 7.37 3.40
N SER A 213 6.39 8.00 3.46
CA SER A 213 5.34 7.67 4.43
C SER A 213 4.37 6.68 3.80
N MET A 214 4.17 5.51 4.43
CA MET A 214 3.15 4.56 3.98
C MET A 214 1.75 5.04 4.40
N GLU A 215 0.85 5.19 3.44
CA GLU A 215 -0.54 5.50 3.72
C GLU A 215 -1.27 4.22 4.14
N PRO A 216 -2.08 4.26 5.21
CA PRO A 216 -2.82 3.09 5.66
C PRO A 216 -3.90 2.73 4.63
N VAL A 217 -4.03 1.43 4.34
CA VAL A 217 -5.03 0.90 3.40
C VAL A 217 -6.42 1.00 4.03
N ALA A 218 -7.40 1.50 3.28
CA ALA A 218 -8.78 1.58 3.75
C ALA A 218 -9.37 0.19 3.99
N PRO A 219 -10.14 -0.02 5.07
CA PRO A 219 -10.78 -1.30 5.33
C PRO A 219 -11.87 -1.60 4.29
N PHE A 220 -12.02 -2.87 3.94
CA PHE A 220 -13.04 -3.32 2.98
C PHE A 220 -14.40 -3.46 3.66
N ALA A 221 -15.46 -2.99 2.98
CA ALA A 221 -16.82 -3.18 3.47
C ALA A 221 -17.16 -4.69 3.55
N PRO A 222 -17.81 -5.15 4.63
CA PRO A 222 -18.10 -6.57 4.82
C PRO A 222 -19.12 -7.06 3.79
N LEU A 223 -18.85 -8.24 3.21
CA LEU A 223 -19.80 -8.92 2.33
C LEU A 223 -20.93 -9.55 3.16
N PRO A 224 -22.19 -9.54 2.69
CA PRO A 224 -23.29 -10.21 3.38
C PRO A 224 -23.01 -11.70 3.54
N ALA A 225 -23.19 -12.24 4.75
CA ALA A 225 -23.12 -13.67 4.99
C ALA A 225 -24.14 -14.41 4.12
N LEU A 226 -23.70 -15.43 3.38
CA LEU A 226 -24.56 -16.26 2.55
C LEU A 226 -25.48 -17.10 3.45
N LEU A 227 -26.75 -17.24 3.06
CA LEU A 227 -27.70 -18.09 3.78
C LEU A 227 -27.30 -19.56 3.56
N GLU A 228 -26.95 -20.28 4.62
CA GLU A 228 -26.71 -21.72 4.53
C GLU A 228 -28.00 -22.42 4.06
N ALA A 229 -27.87 -23.36 3.13
CA ALA A 229 -29.02 -24.06 2.58
C ALA A 229 -29.73 -24.88 3.68
N PRO A 230 -31.07 -24.89 3.71
CA PRO A 230 -31.81 -25.65 4.71
C PRO A 230 -31.48 -27.15 4.61
N PRO A 231 -31.44 -27.87 5.74
CA PRO A 231 -31.10 -29.30 5.75
C PRO A 231 -32.10 -30.12 4.90
N PRO A 232 -31.66 -31.22 4.27
CA PRO A 232 -32.49 -32.05 3.41
C PRO A 232 -33.70 -32.61 4.18
N THR A 233 -34.90 -32.48 3.60
CA THR A 233 -36.14 -32.98 4.21
C THR A 233 -36.31 -34.48 3.94
N MET A 234 -36.35 -35.30 4.99
CA MET A 234 -36.53 -36.76 4.90
C MET A 234 -38.01 -37.20 4.94
N THR A 235 -38.96 -36.43 4.39
CA THR A 235 -40.34 -36.93 4.23
C THR A 235 -40.38 -37.94 3.09
N GLY A 236 -40.49 -39.22 3.41
CA GLY A 236 -40.81 -40.25 2.41
C GLY A 236 -42.18 -39.98 1.74
N ALA A 237 -42.42 -40.64 0.60
CA ALA A 237 -43.70 -40.57 -0.10
C ALA A 237 -44.85 -40.90 0.87
N GLY A 238 -45.87 -40.05 0.90
CA GLY A 238 -47.04 -40.24 1.78
C GLY A 238 -47.74 -41.57 1.52
N PRO A 239 -48.52 -42.09 2.49
CA PRO A 239 -49.19 -43.37 2.35
C PRO A 239 -50.10 -43.37 1.12
N SER A 240 -49.69 -44.08 0.07
CA SER A 240 -50.42 -44.14 -1.19
C SER A 240 -51.69 -44.99 -1.00
N GLY A 241 -52.84 -44.47 -1.45
CA GLY A 241 -54.11 -45.22 -1.39
C GLY A 241 -54.03 -46.57 -2.13
N LEU A 242 -53.12 -46.68 -3.09
CA LEU A 242 -52.83 -47.89 -3.86
C LEU A 242 -52.14 -48.98 -3.02
N ALA A 243 -51.24 -48.62 -2.09
CA ALA A 243 -50.61 -49.57 -1.18
C ALA A 243 -51.59 -50.09 -0.10
N SER A 244 -52.54 -49.26 0.33
CA SER A 244 -53.60 -49.67 1.25
C SER A 244 -54.62 -50.60 0.58
N GLY A 245 -54.94 -50.36 -0.70
CA GLY A 245 -55.81 -51.23 -1.49
C GLY A 245 -55.18 -52.60 -1.80
N LEU A 246 -53.87 -52.63 -2.08
CA LEU A 246 -53.13 -53.88 -2.31
C LEU A 246 -53.03 -54.76 -1.05
N ARG A 247 -52.92 -54.17 0.15
CA ARG A 247 -52.94 -54.91 1.42
C ARG A 247 -54.32 -55.48 1.77
N LEU A 248 -55.39 -54.77 1.43
CA LEU A 248 -56.76 -55.30 1.50
C LEU A 248 -56.95 -56.47 0.52
N GLY A 249 -56.45 -56.31 -0.71
CA GLY A 249 -56.49 -57.36 -1.74
C GLY A 249 -55.72 -58.62 -1.34
N SER A 250 -54.55 -58.48 -0.71
CA SER A 250 -53.75 -59.62 -0.27
C SER A 250 -54.33 -60.33 0.97
N ALA A 251 -54.96 -59.59 1.89
CA ALA A 251 -55.65 -60.18 3.04
C ALA A 251 -56.86 -61.04 2.63
N VAL A 252 -57.63 -60.58 1.63
CA VAL A 252 -58.75 -61.36 1.08
C VAL A 252 -58.26 -62.63 0.38
N LEU A 253 -57.21 -62.53 -0.45
CA LEU A 253 -56.66 -63.71 -1.14
C LEU A 253 -56.07 -64.75 -0.18
N SER A 254 -55.37 -64.31 0.87
CA SER A 254 -54.79 -65.18 1.90
C SER A 254 -55.86 -65.94 2.70
N GLY A 255 -56.97 -65.28 3.04
CA GLY A 255 -58.08 -65.96 3.71
C GLY A 255 -58.77 -66.99 2.82
N VAL A 256 -58.91 -66.73 1.51
CA VAL A 256 -59.45 -67.71 0.55
C VAL A 256 -58.54 -68.94 0.41
N GLN A 257 -57.22 -68.74 0.39
CA GLN A 257 -56.25 -69.84 0.32
C GLN A 257 -56.25 -70.72 1.58
N THR A 258 -56.41 -70.08 2.74
CA THR A 258 -56.51 -70.77 4.04
C THR A 258 -57.82 -71.54 4.18
N GLY A 259 -58.94 -70.99 3.69
CA GLY A 259 -60.23 -71.68 3.62
C GLY A 259 -60.24 -72.90 2.71
N LEU A 260 -59.57 -72.83 1.55
CA LEU A 260 -59.40 -73.96 0.63
C LEU A 260 -58.51 -75.07 1.20
N GLY A 261 -57.48 -74.73 1.97
CA GLY A 261 -56.62 -75.68 2.67
C GLY A 261 -57.39 -76.49 3.74
N ALA A 262 -58.25 -75.83 4.50
CA ALA A 262 -59.11 -76.48 5.49
C ALA A 262 -60.13 -77.44 4.87
N TYR A 263 -60.68 -77.09 3.69
CA TYR A 263 -61.65 -77.95 2.97
C TYR A 263 -61.00 -79.21 2.39
N LYS A 264 -59.75 -79.12 1.90
CA LYS A 264 -59.00 -80.29 1.39
C LYS A 264 -58.62 -81.29 2.47
N GLY A 265 -58.35 -80.85 3.69
CA GLY A 265 -58.03 -81.74 4.81
C GLY A 265 -59.20 -82.59 5.32
N LEU A 266 -60.44 -82.21 5.00
CA LEU A 266 -61.66 -82.91 5.42
C LEU A 266 -62.13 -83.97 4.42
N ALA A 267 -61.60 -83.98 3.20
CA ALA A 267 -61.98 -84.91 2.13
C ALA A 267 -61.12 -86.20 2.06
N ILE A 268 -60.16 -86.37 2.97
CA ILE A 268 -59.35 -87.59 3.09
C ILE A 268 -59.57 -88.18 4.49
N LYS A 269 -60.61 -89.01 4.60
CA LYS A 269 -60.75 -90.08 5.58
C LYS A 269 -61.27 -91.31 4.87
#